data_AF-A0A2L2YUA8-F1
#
_entry.id   AF-A0A2L2YUA8-F1
#
_cell.length_a   1.000
_cell.length_b   1.000
_cell.length_c   1.000
_cell.angle_alpha   90.00
_cell.angle_beta   90.00
_cell.angle_gamma   90.00
#
_symmetry.space_group_name_H-M   'P 1'
#
loop_
_entity.id
_entity.type
_entity.pdbx_description
1 polymer ?
#
loop_
_entity_poly.entity_id
_entity_poly.type
_entity_poly.pdbx_seq_one_letter_code
_entity_poly.pdbx_strand_id
1 'polypeptide(L)'
;FRAAWNYISHNMPRSEAFQDRTLRYVESGKYCIIHGHLIFKSRIKEFFKKYGTCNFHLSEKYFYPFSLPIILHKQDTDDFYETFNLGITRLVEADIAGKWFKSDLETSNLCTSYSDTTPKPLGLQHLYGVLVVWLVGMLFGAAIFFVEILTKRRKFAGLQI
;
A
#
# COMPACT_ATOMS: atom_id res chain seq x y z
N PHE A 1 10.28 18.08 -16.04
CA PHE A 1 9.97 16.81 -16.73
C PHE A 1 11.13 16.22 -17.51
N ARG A 2 11.70 16.91 -18.52
CA ARG A 2 12.84 16.38 -19.32
C ARG A 2 14.06 15.95 -18.49
N ALA A 3 14.45 16.77 -17.51
CA ALA A 3 15.58 16.47 -16.63
C ALA A 3 15.33 15.22 -15.74
N ALA A 4 14.12 15.08 -15.20
CA ALA A 4 13.73 13.91 -14.42
C ALA A 4 13.72 12.63 -15.27
N TRP A 5 13.21 12.71 -16.50
CA TRP A 5 13.21 11.58 -17.43
C TRP A 5 14.62 11.15 -17.82
N ASN A 6 15.52 12.11 -18.10
CA ASN A 6 16.92 11.81 -18.38
C ASN A 6 17.60 11.10 -17.20
N TYR A 7 17.36 11.56 -15.97
CA TYR A 7 17.88 10.92 -14.75
C TYR A 7 17.35 9.49 -14.56
N ILE A 8 16.05 9.25 -14.81
CA ILE A 8 15.44 7.92 -14.69
C ILE A 8 15.97 6.97 -15.78
N SER A 9 16.05 7.45 -17.02
CA SER A 9 16.45 6.64 -18.18
C SER A 9 17.89 6.12 -18.10
N HIS A 10 18.78 6.86 -17.43
CA HIS A 10 20.18 6.46 -17.25
C HIS A 10 20.40 5.48 -16.09
N ASN A 11 19.56 5.56 -15.06
CA ASN A 11 19.78 4.85 -13.80
C ASN A 11 18.95 3.57 -13.63
N MET A 12 18.05 3.25 -14.55
CA MET A 12 17.18 2.08 -14.43
C MET A 12 17.02 1.34 -15.77
N PRO A 13 17.91 0.37 -16.08
CA PRO A 13 17.73 -0.48 -17.25
C PRO A 13 16.42 -1.28 -17.14
N ARG A 14 15.60 -1.26 -18.20
CA ARG A 14 14.23 -1.81 -18.22
C ARG A 14 14.13 -3.28 -17.81
N SER A 15 15.18 -4.08 -18.02
CA SER A 15 15.21 -5.52 -17.70
C SER A 15 15.36 -5.81 -16.21
N GLU A 16 15.87 -4.87 -15.41
CA GLU A 16 16.18 -5.10 -13.99
C GLU A 16 15.12 -4.55 -13.03
N ALA A 17 14.26 -3.65 -13.53
CA ALA A 17 13.26 -2.96 -12.73
C ALA A 17 12.28 -3.93 -12.01
N PHE A 18 11.96 -5.07 -12.64
CA PHE A 18 11.00 -6.04 -12.10
C PHE A 18 11.62 -7.35 -11.62
N GLN A 19 12.94 -7.38 -11.40
CA GLN A 19 13.56 -8.54 -10.76
C GLN A 19 13.12 -8.64 -9.30
N ASP A 20 13.03 -9.87 -8.78
CA ASP A 20 12.63 -10.15 -7.40
C ASP A 20 13.45 -9.35 -6.37
N ARG A 21 14.75 -9.16 -6.63
CA ARG A 21 15.63 -8.36 -5.77
C ARG A 21 15.17 -6.90 -5.71
N THR A 22 14.85 -6.31 -6.85
CA THR A 22 14.37 -4.93 -6.95
C THR A 22 13.00 -4.78 -6.30
N LEU A 23 12.10 -5.74 -6.52
CA LEU A 23 10.78 -5.76 -5.89
C LEU A 23 10.88 -5.85 -4.35
N ARG A 24 11.81 -6.63 -3.80
CA ARG A 24 12.09 -6.65 -2.36
C ARG A 24 12.63 -5.31 -1.84
N TYR A 25 13.44 -4.61 -2.62
CA TYR A 25 13.88 -3.26 -2.24
C TYR A 25 12.73 -2.25 -2.25
N VAL A 26 11.79 -2.38 -3.19
CA VAL A 26 10.55 -1.60 -3.20
C VAL A 26 9.69 -1.93 -1.98
N GLU A 27 9.52 -3.21 -1.65
CA GLU A 27 8.79 -3.68 -0.46
C GLU A 27 9.38 -3.08 0.83
N SER A 28 10.71 -2.97 0.91
CA SER A 28 11.41 -2.35 2.04
C SER A 28 11.40 -0.82 2.05
N GLY A 29 10.75 -0.18 1.07
CA GLY A 29 10.67 1.28 0.95
C GLY A 29 11.95 1.97 0.46
N LYS A 30 12.94 1.21 -0.05
CA LYS A 30 14.22 1.78 -0.52
C LYS A 30 14.15 2.34 -1.93
N TYR A 31 13.32 1.76 -2.79
CA TYR A 31 13.18 2.16 -4.19
C TYR A 31 11.72 2.39 -4.58
N CYS A 32 11.53 3.19 -5.63
CA CYS A 32 10.28 3.28 -6.36
C CYS A 32 10.53 2.92 -7.83
N ILE A 33 9.57 2.27 -8.46
CA ILE A 33 9.60 1.95 -9.89
C ILE A 33 8.55 2.81 -10.57
N ILE A 34 8.88 3.35 -11.75
CA ILE A 34 7.95 4.12 -12.58
C ILE A 34 7.69 3.32 -13.85
N HIS A 35 6.46 2.86 -14.04
CA HIS A 35 6.04 2.07 -15.20
C HIS A 35 4.52 2.15 -15.43
N GLY A 36 4.04 1.53 -16.52
CA GLY A 36 2.61 1.38 -16.80
C GLY A 36 1.89 0.50 -15.78
N HIS A 37 0.67 0.91 -15.42
CA HIS A 37 -0.16 0.30 -14.37
C HIS A 37 -0.50 -1.18 -14.63
N LEU A 38 -0.71 -1.55 -15.91
CA LEU A 38 -0.95 -2.95 -16.30
C LEU A 38 0.24 -3.85 -15.99
N ILE A 39 1.45 -3.38 -16.26
CA ILE A 39 2.68 -4.13 -15.99
C ILE A 39 2.88 -4.28 -14.47
N PHE A 40 2.59 -3.23 -13.69
CA PHE A 40 2.64 -3.35 -12.24
C PHE A 40 1.68 -4.41 -11.70
N LYS A 41 0.42 -4.40 -12.13
CA LYS A 41 -0.56 -5.40 -11.68
C LYS A 41 -0.14 -6.82 -12.04
N SER A 42 0.33 -7.04 -13.27
CA SER A 42 0.86 -8.34 -13.71
C SER A 42 2.05 -8.80 -12.85
N ARG A 43 3.05 -7.94 -12.62
CA ARG A 43 4.25 -8.29 -11.84
C ARG A 43 3.99 -8.48 -10.36
N ILE A 44 3.11 -7.68 -9.76
CA ILE A 44 2.70 -7.85 -8.36
C ILE A 44 1.93 -9.16 -8.20
N LYS A 45 1.05 -9.52 -9.15
CA LYS A 45 0.36 -10.81 -9.16
C LYS A 45 1.34 -11.99 -9.21
N GLU A 46 2.36 -11.93 -10.08
CA GLU A 46 3.41 -12.95 -10.15
C GLU A 46 4.21 -13.04 -8.84
N PHE A 47 4.61 -11.90 -8.27
CA PHE A 47 5.34 -11.84 -7.01
C PHE A 47 4.52 -12.41 -5.85
N PHE A 48 3.23 -12.06 -5.76
CA PHE A 48 2.30 -12.58 -4.77
C PHE A 48 2.11 -14.09 -4.88
N LYS A 49 1.93 -14.61 -6.11
CA LYS A 49 1.87 -16.07 -6.33
C LYS A 49 3.13 -16.80 -5.85
N LYS A 50 4.29 -16.14 -5.92
CA LYS A 50 5.58 -16.75 -5.55
C LYS A 50 5.89 -16.65 -4.05
N TYR A 51 5.57 -15.53 -3.41
CA TYR A 51 6.00 -15.24 -2.04
C TYR A 51 4.86 -15.08 -1.02
N GLY A 52 3.61 -14.95 -1.48
CA GLY A 52 2.43 -14.78 -0.64
C GLY A 52 2.35 -13.43 0.09
N THR A 53 3.24 -12.48 -0.20
CA THR A 53 3.24 -11.14 0.43
C THR A 53 2.71 -10.08 -0.52
N CYS A 54 2.04 -9.07 0.04
CA CYS A 54 1.54 -7.94 -0.72
C CYS A 54 1.73 -6.59 -0.04
N ASN A 55 2.98 -6.17 0.09
CA ASN A 55 3.33 -4.88 0.69
C ASN A 55 3.76 -3.87 -0.39
N PHE A 56 2.96 -3.74 -1.44
CA PHE A 56 3.19 -2.78 -2.51
C PHE A 56 2.08 -1.74 -2.54
N HIS A 57 2.47 -0.46 -2.57
CA HIS A 57 1.53 0.63 -2.82
C HIS A 57 1.63 1.06 -4.28
N LEU A 58 0.53 0.92 -5.00
CA LEU A 58 0.39 1.41 -6.36
C LEU A 58 -0.32 2.77 -6.32
N SER A 59 0.31 3.80 -6.90
CA SER A 59 -0.28 5.14 -6.93
C SER A 59 -1.59 5.15 -7.73
N GLU A 60 -2.62 5.80 -7.17
CA GLU A 60 -3.91 6.01 -7.85
C GLU A 60 -3.83 7.04 -8.98
N LYS A 61 -2.81 7.91 -8.95
CA LYS A 61 -2.64 8.97 -9.95
C LYS A 61 -1.83 8.48 -11.15
N TYR A 62 -2.45 8.56 -12.32
CA TYR A 62 -1.77 8.32 -13.59
C TYR A 62 -0.98 9.57 -13.99
N PHE A 63 0.35 9.45 -14.03
CA PHE A 63 1.22 10.54 -14.50
C PHE A 63 1.17 10.70 -16.02
N TYR A 64 0.92 9.61 -16.75
CA TYR A 64 0.85 9.60 -18.20
C TYR A 64 -0.19 8.56 -18.65
N PRO A 65 -1.45 8.97 -18.91
CA PRO A 65 -2.41 8.08 -19.53
C PRO A 65 -1.92 7.76 -20.94
N PHE A 66 -1.60 6.50 -21.19
CA PHE A 66 -1.21 6.02 -22.52
C PHE A 66 -2.34 5.15 -23.07
N SER A 67 -2.68 5.36 -24.34
CA SER A 67 -3.44 4.39 -25.12
C SER A 67 -2.51 3.26 -25.58
N LEU A 68 -3.04 2.06 -25.71
CA LEU A 68 -2.35 0.93 -26.33
C LEU A 68 -2.74 0.89 -27.81
N PRO A 69 -1.93 1.46 -28.73
CA PRO A 69 -2.23 1.39 -30.14
C PRO A 69 -1.96 -0.02 -30.68
N ILE A 70 -2.83 -0.47 -31.57
CA ILE A 70 -2.53 -1.61 -32.45
C ILE A 70 -1.88 -1.03 -33.69
N ILE A 71 -0.65 -1.45 -33.98
CA ILE A 71 0.11 -0.99 -35.13
C ILE A 71 0.01 -2.06 -36.21
N LEU A 72 -0.54 -1.68 -37.36
CA LEU A 72 -0.68 -2.52 -38.54
C LEU A 72 0.36 -2.14 -39.60
N HIS A 73 0.59 -3.02 -40.57
CA HIS A 73 1.65 -2.82 -41.55
C HIS A 73 1.18 -1.90 -42.67
N LYS A 74 2.03 -0.96 -43.09
CA LYS A 74 1.62 0.07 -44.07
C LYS A 74 1.21 -0.51 -45.44
N GLN A 75 1.60 -1.74 -45.76
CA GLN A 75 1.22 -2.40 -47.02
C GLN A 75 -0.15 -3.09 -46.97
N ASP A 76 -0.83 -3.08 -45.81
CA ASP A 76 -2.20 -3.57 -45.70
C ASP A 76 -3.16 -2.68 -46.51
N THR A 77 -4.24 -3.25 -47.04
CA THR A 77 -5.21 -2.51 -47.86
C THR A 77 -6.14 -1.66 -46.98
N ASP A 78 -6.61 -0.52 -47.51
CA ASP A 78 -7.57 0.35 -46.81
C ASP A 78 -8.83 -0.40 -46.34
N ASP A 79 -9.29 -1.38 -47.14
CA ASP A 79 -10.42 -2.26 -46.82
C ASP A 79 -10.16 -3.16 -45.59
N PHE A 80 -8.92 -3.64 -45.42
CA PHE A 80 -8.52 -4.38 -44.23
C PHE A 80 -8.51 -3.48 -43.00
N TYR A 81 -7.99 -2.26 -43.11
CA TYR A 81 -7.99 -1.30 -42.00
C TYR A 81 -9.40 -0.98 -41.51
N GLU A 82 -10.33 -0.72 -42.43
CA GLU A 82 -11.72 -0.41 -42.11
C GLU A 82 -12.39 -1.61 -41.42
N THR A 83 -12.23 -2.80 -41.98
CA THR A 83 -12.78 -4.03 -41.43
C THR A 83 -12.20 -4.34 -40.04
N PHE A 84 -10.89 -4.17 -39.86
CA PHE A 84 -10.22 -4.40 -38.58
C PHE A 84 -10.70 -3.40 -37.51
N ASN A 85 -10.78 -2.11 -37.87
CA ASN A 85 -11.24 -1.08 -36.95
C ASN A 85 -12.70 -1.29 -36.54
N LEU A 86 -13.58 -1.67 -37.49
CA LEU A 86 -14.97 -2.02 -37.19
C LEU A 86 -15.05 -3.23 -36.25
N GLY A 87 -14.22 -4.26 -36.48
CA GLY A 87 -14.13 -5.43 -35.62
C GLY A 87 -13.70 -5.08 -34.19
N ILE A 88 -12.61 -4.33 -34.04
CA ILE A 88 -12.11 -3.89 -32.72
C ILE A 88 -13.15 -3.02 -32.02
N THR A 89 -13.79 -2.09 -32.74
CA THR A 89 -14.84 -1.22 -32.18
C THR A 89 -15.98 -2.05 -31.60
N ARG A 90 -16.48 -3.04 -32.36
CA ARG A 90 -17.52 -3.95 -31.87
C ARG A 90 -17.10 -4.75 -30.63
N LEU A 91 -15.84 -5.19 -30.57
CA LEU A 91 -15.30 -5.91 -29.40
C LEU A 91 -15.24 -5.01 -28.16
N VAL A 92 -14.88 -3.74 -28.33
CA VAL A 92 -14.84 -2.74 -27.26
C VAL A 92 -16.25 -2.38 -26.81
N GLU A 93 -17.18 -2.15 -27.75
CA GLU A 93 -18.59 -1.87 -27.45
C GLU A 93 -19.28 -3.03 -26.73
N ALA A 94 -18.93 -4.27 -27.07
CA ALA A 94 -19.41 -5.47 -26.40
C ALA A 94 -18.73 -5.73 -25.03
N ASP A 95 -17.83 -4.85 -24.58
CA ASP A 95 -17.06 -4.95 -23.33
C ASP A 95 -16.29 -6.28 -23.18
N ILE A 96 -15.88 -6.89 -24.31
CA ILE A 96 -15.15 -8.17 -24.28
C ILE A 96 -13.75 -7.96 -23.72
N ALA A 97 -13.11 -6.86 -24.11
CA ALA A 97 -11.81 -6.46 -23.54
C ALA A 97 -11.92 -6.25 -22.03
N GLY A 98 -12.96 -5.56 -21.55
CA GLY A 98 -13.21 -5.36 -20.13
C GLY A 98 -13.35 -6.68 -19.37
N LYS A 99 -14.08 -7.66 -19.91
CA LYS A 99 -14.21 -9.00 -19.31
C LYS A 99 -12.87 -9.75 -19.22
N TRP A 100 -12.04 -9.69 -20.26
CA TRP A 100 -10.71 -10.33 -20.25
C TRP A 100 -9.76 -9.67 -19.26
N PHE A 101 -9.76 -8.34 -19.20
CA PHE A 101 -8.97 -7.64 -18.18
C PHE A 101 -9.50 -7.90 -16.78
N LYS A 102 -10.82 -7.95 -16.58
CA LYS A 102 -11.42 -8.15 -15.26
C LYS A 102 -11.01 -9.49 -14.64
N SER A 103 -11.05 -10.59 -15.39
CA SER A 103 -10.64 -11.91 -14.87
C SER A 103 -9.16 -11.94 -14.48
N ASP A 104 -8.31 -11.23 -15.22
CA ASP A 104 -6.88 -11.19 -14.94
C ASP A 104 -6.52 -10.22 -13.79
N LEU A 105 -7.32 -9.17 -13.64
CA LEU A 105 -7.24 -8.15 -12.59
C LEU A 105 -7.81 -8.62 -11.25
N GLU A 106 -8.83 -9.48 -11.22
CA GLU A 106 -9.42 -10.01 -9.97
C GLU A 106 -8.37 -10.73 -9.10
N THR A 107 -7.43 -11.45 -9.70
CA THR A 107 -6.32 -12.07 -8.95
C THR A 107 -5.31 -11.06 -8.41
N SER A 108 -5.21 -9.89 -9.07
CA SER A 108 -4.35 -8.78 -8.66
C SER A 108 -4.99 -7.94 -7.55
N ASN A 109 -6.32 -7.97 -7.46
CA ASN A 109 -7.08 -7.21 -6.46
C ASN A 109 -6.94 -7.77 -5.03
N LEU A 110 -6.54 -9.04 -4.87
CA LEU A 110 -6.15 -9.60 -3.56
C LEU A 110 -5.01 -8.82 -2.90
N CYS A 111 -4.24 -8.13 -3.74
CA CYS A 111 -3.04 -7.40 -3.39
C CYS A 111 -3.26 -5.89 -3.30
N THR A 112 -4.31 -5.38 -3.93
CA THR A 112 -4.72 -3.98 -3.81
C THR A 112 -5.77 -3.88 -2.71
N SER A 113 -5.38 -4.18 -1.46
CA SER A 113 -6.10 -3.59 -0.35
C SER A 113 -5.90 -2.08 -0.50
N TYR A 114 -6.89 -1.41 -1.09
CA TYR A 114 -6.99 0.04 -1.05
C TYR A 114 -6.71 0.42 0.40
N SER A 115 -5.70 1.28 0.60
CA SER A 115 -5.34 1.75 1.94
C SER A 115 -6.63 2.24 2.57
N ASP A 116 -7.17 1.45 3.49
CA ASP A 116 -8.45 1.72 4.12
C ASP A 116 -8.35 3.13 4.69
N THR A 117 -9.02 4.08 4.03
CA THR A 117 -9.21 5.44 4.53
C THR A 117 -10.17 5.45 5.71
N THR A 118 -10.68 4.27 6.10
CA THR A 118 -11.40 4.08 7.34
C THR A 118 -10.45 4.30 8.51
N PRO A 119 -10.79 5.20 9.44
CA PRO A 119 -9.97 5.41 10.63
C PRO A 119 -9.87 4.07 11.37
N LYS A 120 -8.65 3.52 11.45
CA LYS A 120 -8.42 2.27 12.18
C LYS A 120 -8.95 2.44 13.61
N PRO A 121 -9.75 1.48 14.12
CA PRO A 121 -10.26 1.55 15.47
C PRO A 121 -9.09 1.72 16.45
N LEU A 122 -9.23 2.63 17.40
CA LEU A 122 -8.19 2.94 18.37
C LEU A 122 -7.82 1.67 19.14
N GLY A 123 -6.65 1.11 18.84
CA GLY A 123 -6.11 -0.03 19.57
C GLY A 123 -5.78 0.36 21.01
N LEU A 124 -5.89 -0.61 21.93
CA LEU A 124 -5.50 -0.47 23.34
C LEU A 124 -4.06 0.04 23.52
N GLN A 125 -3.22 -0.20 22.50
CA GLN A 125 -1.84 0.27 22.40
C GLN A 125 -1.71 1.80 22.54
N HIS A 126 -2.70 2.54 22.04
CA HIS A 126 -2.72 4.00 22.11
C HIS A 126 -3.21 4.53 23.47
N LEU A 127 -3.77 3.66 24.33
CA LEU A 127 -4.27 4.00 25.67
C LEU A 127 -3.27 3.67 26.79
N TYR A 128 -2.16 3.00 26.49
CA TYR A 128 -1.16 2.62 27.51
C TYR A 128 -0.62 3.82 28.30
N GLY A 129 -0.39 4.96 27.64
CA GLY A 129 0.07 6.17 28.33
C GLY A 129 -0.89 6.61 29.44
N VAL A 130 -2.20 6.60 29.15
CA VAL A 130 -3.25 6.98 30.12
C VAL A 130 -3.33 5.96 31.25
N LEU A 131 -3.25 4.67 30.93
CA LEU A 131 -3.27 3.59 31.93
C LEU A 131 -2.07 3.65 32.87
N VAL A 132 -0.88 3.92 32.35
CA VAL A 132 0.34 4.04 33.15
C VAL A 132 0.26 5.24 34.10
N VAL A 133 -0.18 6.41 33.60
CA VAL A 133 -0.34 7.61 34.44
C VAL A 133 -1.37 7.36 35.55
N TRP A 134 -2.49 6.70 35.24
CA TRP A 134 -3.50 6.35 36.21
C TRP A 134 -2.97 5.40 37.31
N LEU A 135 -2.21 4.37 36.91
CA LEU A 135 -1.63 3.40 37.84
C LEU A 135 -0.59 4.05 38.78
N VAL A 136 0.27 4.92 38.24
CA VAL A 136 1.22 5.71 39.04
C VAL A 136 0.49 6.64 40.02
N GLY A 137 -0.57 7.30 39.58
CA GLY A 137 -1.41 8.15 40.45
C GLY A 137 -2.02 7.37 41.62
N MET A 138 -2.54 6.17 41.37
CA MET A 138 -3.07 5.31 42.43
C MET A 138 -2.00 4.84 43.41
N LEU A 139 -0.82 4.46 42.92
CA LEU A 139 0.30 4.05 43.79
C LEU A 139 0.78 5.19 44.68
N PHE A 140 0.88 6.41 44.11
CA PHE A 140 1.30 7.59 44.86
C PHE A 140 0.28 7.97 45.94
N GLY A 141 -1.02 7.93 45.61
CA GLY A 141 -2.09 8.14 46.58
C GLY A 141 -2.09 7.10 47.71
N ALA A 142 -1.91 5.82 47.37
CA ALA A 142 -1.80 4.76 48.35
C ALA A 142 -0.59 4.96 49.29
N ALA A 143 0.57 5.34 48.75
CA ALA A 143 1.77 5.60 49.54
C ALA A 143 1.55 6.74 50.56
N ILE A 144 0.95 7.85 50.14
CA ILE A 144 0.61 8.98 51.03
C ILE A 144 -0.33 8.51 52.14
N PHE A 145 -1.37 7.76 51.80
CA PHE A 145 -2.34 7.23 52.76
C PHE A 145 -1.68 6.31 53.80
N PHE A 146 -0.78 5.42 53.37
CA PHE A 146 -0.01 4.55 54.27
C PHE A 146 0.89 5.35 55.22
N VAL A 147 1.59 6.38 54.71
CA VAL A 147 2.42 7.27 55.53
C VAL A 147 1.58 7.99 56.58
N GLU A 148 0.39 8.47 56.20
CA GLU A 148 -0.51 9.15 57.14
C GLU A 148 -1.00 8.21 58.25
N ILE A 149 -1.38 6.97 57.91
CA ILE A 149 -1.77 5.95 58.89
C ILE A 149 -0.64 5.67 59.88
N LEU A 150 0.58 5.44 59.38
CA LEU A 150 1.73 5.15 60.24
C LEU A 150 2.06 6.32 61.16
N THR A 151 1.96 7.54 60.64
CA THR A 151 2.23 8.77 61.41
C THR A 151 1.16 9.00 62.49
N LYS A 152 -0.13 8.82 62.16
CA LYS A 152 -1.22 8.92 63.13
C LYS A 152 -1.13 7.84 64.20
N ARG A 153 -0.84 6.59 63.84
CA ARG A 153 -0.65 5.50 64.81
C ARG A 153 0.51 5.77 65.77
N ARG A 154 1.65 6.28 65.27
CA ARG A 154 2.77 6.70 66.12
C ARG A 154 2.42 7.86 67.07
N LYS A 155 1.71 8.89 66.57
CA LYS A 155 1.24 10.00 67.42
C LYS A 155 0.26 9.53 68.50
N PHE A 156 -0.64 8.61 68.18
CA PHE A 156 -1.60 8.08 69.15
C PHE A 156 -0.91 7.20 70.21
N ALA A 157 0.09 6.40 69.82
CA ALA A 157 0.88 5.58 70.75
C ALA A 157 1.82 6.42 71.64
N GLY A 158 2.26 7.60 71.17
CA GLY A 158 3.11 8.52 71.94
C GLY A 158 2.37 9.45 72.90
N LEU A 159 1.03 9.48 72.88
CA LEU A 159 0.19 10.33 73.75
C LEU A 159 -0.36 9.58 74.97
N GLN A 160 0.12 8.36 75.24
CA GLN A 160 -0.31 7.50 76.36
C GLN A 160 0.65 7.49 77.57
N ILE A 161 1.46 8.54 77.76
CA ILE A 161 2.27 8.75 78.98
C ILE A 161 1.85 10.08 79.61
#